data_AF-A0A1X0QU18-F1
#
_entry.id   AF-A0A1X0QU18-F1
#
_cell.length_a   1.000
_cell.length_b   1.000
_cell.length_c   1.000
_cell.angle_alpha   90.00
_cell.angle_beta   90.00
_cell.angle_gamma   90.00
#
_symmetry.space_group_name_H-M   'P 1'
#
loop_
_entity.id
_entity.type
_entity.pdbx_description
1 polymer ?
#
loop_
_entity_poly.entity_id
_entity_poly.type
_entity_poly.pdbx_seq_one_letter_code
_entity_poly.pdbx_strand_id
1 'polypeptide(L)'
;SYKRTYTLYTDQAKVRFFKLMFEKTMSTPAAAKQLDIYVHTVQRWVQMYKTDPDSIFIKHKKTGRLRILHEGHKQVILEYIDENPSTVLEQVHMK
;
A
#
# COMPACT_ATOMS: atom_id res chain seq x y z
N SER A 1 -10.52 15.30 14.47
CA SER A 1 -9.43 14.79 13.61
C SER A 1 -9.72 15.18 12.17
N TYR A 2 -8.92 16.06 11.57
CA TYR A 2 -9.08 16.49 10.18
C TYR A 2 -8.53 15.40 9.25
N LYS A 3 -9.41 14.68 8.55
CA LYS A 3 -8.99 13.67 7.57
C LYS A 3 -8.34 14.40 6.40
N ARG A 4 -7.06 14.11 6.11
CA ARG A 4 -6.39 14.64 4.91
C ARG A 4 -7.09 14.08 3.67
N THR A 5 -7.61 14.96 2.83
CA THR A 5 -8.15 14.59 1.51
C THR A 5 -6.97 14.37 0.58
N TYR A 6 -6.62 13.10 0.33
CA TYR A 6 -5.56 12.78 -0.63
C TYR A 6 -6.14 12.71 -2.04
N THR A 7 -5.57 13.49 -2.96
CA THR A 7 -5.88 13.38 -4.39
C THR A 7 -5.36 12.05 -4.92
N LEU A 8 -6.28 11.17 -5.34
CA LEU A 8 -5.94 9.91 -5.98
C LEU A 8 -5.99 10.10 -7.49
N TYR A 9 -4.85 9.98 -8.15
CA TYR A 9 -4.77 9.99 -9.61
C TYR A 9 -5.08 8.61 -10.18
N THR A 10 -5.88 8.58 -11.25
CA THR A 10 -6.28 7.35 -11.92
C THR A 10 -5.15 6.78 -12.78
N ASP A 11 -5.23 5.49 -13.12
CA ASP A 11 -4.27 4.88 -14.05
C ASP A 11 -4.35 5.54 -15.44
N GLN A 12 -5.53 6.05 -15.81
CA GLN A 12 -5.69 6.85 -17.03
C GLN A 12 -4.85 8.14 -17.00
N ALA A 13 -4.75 8.82 -15.86
CA ALA A 13 -3.90 10.00 -15.72
C ALA A 13 -2.42 9.65 -15.94
N LYS A 14 -1.96 8.48 -15.44
CA LYS A 14 -0.62 7.97 -15.69
C LYS A 14 -0.37 7.67 -17.17
N VAL A 15 -1.31 6.98 -17.82
CA VAL A 15 -1.23 6.68 -19.27
C VAL A 15 -1.14 7.97 -20.08
N ARG A 16 -2.01 8.95 -19.80
CA ARG A 16 -1.98 10.26 -20.49
C ARG A 16 -0.65 10.97 -20.28
N PHE A 17 -0.10 10.91 -19.06
CA PHE A 17 1.20 11.51 -18.76
C PHE A 17 2.33 10.90 -19.59
N PHE A 18 2.46 9.56 -19.60
CA PHE A 18 3.50 8.89 -20.38
C PHE A 18 3.30 9.05 -21.88
N LYS A 19 2.06 9.12 -22.36
CA LYS A 19 1.75 9.46 -23.75
C LYS A 19 2.31 10.83 -24.15
N LEU A 20 2.14 11.85 -23.31
CA LEU A 20 2.71 13.18 -23.56
C LEU A 20 4.25 13.16 -23.56
N MET A 21 4.86 12.40 -22.65
CA MET A 21 6.32 12.29 -22.55
C MET A 21 6.93 11.60 -23.78
N PHE A 22 6.36 10.46 -24.21
CA PHE A 22 6.95 9.63 -25.26
C PHE A 22 6.49 10.04 -26.67
N GLU A 23 5.19 10.24 -26.88
CA GLU A 23 4.68 10.55 -28.23
C GLU A 23 4.84 12.03 -28.59
N LYS A 24 4.68 12.91 -27.60
CA LYS A 24 4.81 14.37 -27.81
C LYS A 24 6.14 14.94 -27.35
N THR A 25 7.07 14.08 -26.93
CA THR A 25 8.43 14.43 -26.49
C THR A 25 8.46 15.56 -25.46
N MET A 26 7.43 15.65 -24.60
CA MET A 26 7.34 16.71 -23.61
C MET A 26 8.30 16.47 -22.45
N SER A 27 8.73 17.56 -21.81
CA SER A 27 9.43 17.46 -20.53
C SER A 27 8.46 17.12 -19.40
N THR A 28 8.96 16.45 -18.36
CA THR A 28 8.16 16.07 -17.17
C THR A 28 7.34 17.22 -16.59
N PRO A 29 7.90 18.43 -16.36
CA PRO A 29 7.13 19.55 -15.82
C PRO A 29 6.06 20.07 -16.78
N ALA A 30 6.34 20.08 -18.10
CA ALA A 30 5.39 20.53 -19.11
C ALA A 30 4.17 19.61 -19.19
N ALA A 31 4.40 18.29 -19.21
CA ALA A 31 3.33 17.30 -19.21
C ALA A 31 2.52 17.33 -17.89
N ALA A 32 3.17 17.56 -16.75
CA ALA A 32 2.48 17.71 -15.46
C ALA A 32 1.54 18.91 -15.47
N LYS A 33 2.04 20.07 -15.93
CA LYS A 33 1.25 21.31 -16.05
C LYS A 33 0.06 21.13 -17.00
N GLN A 34 0.27 20.46 -18.14
CA GLN A 34 -0.81 20.20 -19.09
C GLN A 34 -1.93 19.32 -18.53
N LEU A 35 -1.59 18.38 -17.64
CA LEU A 35 -2.57 17.47 -17.03
C LEU A 35 -3.07 17.94 -15.66
N ASP A 36 -2.64 19.12 -15.21
CA ASP A 36 -2.90 19.64 -13.86
C ASP A 36 -2.54 18.63 -12.74
N ILE A 37 -1.41 17.94 -12.91
CA ILE A 37 -0.88 16.99 -11.94
C ILE A 37 0.29 17.63 -11.23
N TYR A 38 0.36 17.43 -9.91
CA TYR A 38 1.49 17.91 -9.13
C TYR A 38 2.81 17.32 -9.63
N VAL A 39 3.81 18.18 -9.86
CA VAL A 39 5.10 17.80 -10.48
C VAL A 39 5.80 16.68 -9.71
N HIS A 40 5.76 16.71 -8.38
CA HIS A 40 6.38 15.67 -7.55
C HIS A 40 5.73 14.29 -7.76
N THR A 41 4.43 14.24 -8.04
CA THR A 41 3.71 12.98 -8.30
C THR A 41 4.20 12.35 -9.60
N VAL A 42 4.31 13.14 -10.67
CA VAL A 42 4.81 12.62 -11.95
C VAL A 42 6.30 12.29 -11.91
N GLN A 43 7.11 13.01 -11.13
CA GLN A 43 8.51 12.65 -10.90
C GLN A 43 8.63 11.28 -10.24
N ARG A 44 7.80 11.01 -9.23
CA ARG A 44 7.74 9.68 -8.61
C ARG A 44 7.35 8.60 -9.61
N TRP A 45 6.38 8.87 -10.49
CA TRP A 45 6.03 7.93 -11.56
C TRP A 45 7.22 7.69 -12.49
N VAL A 46 7.90 8.73 -12.99
CA VAL A 46 9.08 8.55 -13.85
C VAL A 46 10.16 7.72 -13.15
N GLN A 47 10.39 7.90 -11.86
CA GLN A 47 11.36 7.10 -11.12
C GLN A 47 10.92 5.64 -10.99
N MET A 48 9.65 5.38 -10.71
CA MET A 48 9.10 4.02 -10.70
C MET A 48 9.24 3.37 -12.08
N TYR A 49 8.90 4.09 -13.16
CA TYR A 49 9.06 3.61 -14.54
C TYR A 49 10.49 3.16 -14.85
N LYS A 50 11.48 3.97 -14.44
CA LYS A 50 12.90 3.66 -14.66
C LYS A 50 13.36 2.43 -13.87
N THR A 51 12.74 2.17 -12.73
CA THR A 51 13.12 1.06 -11.85
C THR A 51 12.44 -0.23 -12.29
N ASP A 52 11.14 -0.16 -12.51
CA ASP A 52 10.27 -1.25 -12.96
C ASP A 52 9.02 -0.63 -13.62
N PRO A 53 8.90 -0.63 -14.95
CA PRO A 53 7.75 -0.09 -15.67
C PRO A 53 6.41 -0.71 -15.26
N ASP A 54 6.39 -2.01 -14.93
CA ASP A 54 5.16 -2.70 -14.57
C ASP A 54 4.64 -2.23 -13.21
N SER A 55 5.56 -1.89 -12.29
CA SER A 55 5.22 -1.39 -10.94
C SER A 55 4.37 -0.14 -10.90
N ILE A 56 4.35 0.68 -11.96
CA ILE A 56 3.53 1.91 -12.03
C ILE A 56 2.03 1.62 -11.94
N PHE A 57 1.60 0.50 -12.52
CA PHE A 57 0.18 0.12 -12.59
C PHE A 57 -0.18 -0.94 -11.55
N ILE A 58 0.81 -1.54 -10.90
CA ILE A 58 0.57 -2.48 -9.80
C ILE A 58 -0.05 -1.72 -8.63
N LYS A 59 -1.34 -1.92 -8.43
CA LYS A 59 -2.01 -1.59 -7.18
C LYS A 59 -1.56 -2.64 -6.19
N HIS A 60 -0.68 -2.27 -5.26
CA HIS A 60 -0.43 -3.12 -4.10
C HIS A 60 -1.79 -3.41 -3.46
N LYS A 61 -2.26 -4.66 -3.55
CA LYS A 61 -3.35 -5.09 -2.69
C LYS A 61 -2.88 -4.76 -1.28
N LYS A 62 -3.73 -4.11 -0.50
CA LYS A 62 -3.48 -3.95 0.93
C LYS A 62 -3.60 -5.33 1.56
N THR A 63 -2.64 -6.20 1.30
CA THR A 63 -2.36 -7.33 2.16
C THR A 63 -1.98 -6.66 3.47
N GLY A 64 -2.93 -6.69 4.42
CA GLY A 64 -2.67 -6.17 5.75
C GLY A 64 -1.41 -6.81 6.31
N ARG A 65 -0.82 -6.18 7.34
CA ARG A 65 0.31 -6.77 8.05
C ARG A 65 -0.02 -8.23 8.37
N LEU A 66 0.86 -9.13 7.93
CA LEU A 66 0.71 -10.56 8.22
C LEU A 66 0.53 -10.73 9.73
N ARG A 67 -0.44 -11.57 10.11
CA ARG A 67 -0.72 -11.82 11.52
C ARG A 67 0.55 -12.40 12.16
N ILE A 68 0.98 -11.80 13.26
CA ILE A 68 2.18 -12.22 14.02
C ILE A 68 1.98 -13.64 14.58
N LEU A 69 0.73 -14.03 14.84
CA LEU A 69 0.35 -15.38 15.24
C LEU A 69 0.21 -16.28 14.00
N HIS A 70 1.20 -17.15 13.77
CA HIS A 70 1.17 -18.23 12.80
C HIS A 70 0.66 -19.54 13.45
N GLU A 71 0.39 -20.58 12.67
CA GLU A 71 -0.16 -21.85 13.12
C GLU A 71 0.62 -22.50 14.28
N GLY A 72 1.96 -22.42 14.26
CA GLY A 72 2.78 -22.91 15.37
C GLY A 72 2.53 -22.17 16.69
N HIS A 73 2.29 -20.85 16.65
CA HIS A 73 1.91 -20.09 17.85
C HIS A 73 0.53 -20.51 18.36
N LYS A 74 -0.41 -20.86 17.46
CA LYS A 74 -1.73 -21.35 17.86
C LYS A 74 -1.63 -22.73 18.53
N GLN A 75 -0.83 -23.62 17.96
CA GLN A 75 -0.64 -24.97 18.49
C GLN A 75 -0.06 -24.94 19.91
N VAL A 76 0.98 -24.12 20.13
CA VAL A 76 1.57 -23.95 21.47
C VAL A 76 0.58 -23.35 22.47
N ILE A 77 -0.27 -22.40 22.05
CA ILE A 77 -1.32 -21.84 22.91
C ILE A 77 -2.38 -22.90 23.25
N LEU A 78 -2.77 -23.74 22.28
CA LEU A 78 -3.73 -24.83 22.50
C LEU A 78 -3.17 -25.87 23.48
N GLU A 79 -1.93 -26.31 23.26
CA GLU A 79 -1.25 -27.25 24.16
C GLU A 79 -1.13 -26.70 25.58
N TYR A 80 -0.78 -25.41 25.73
CA TYR A 80 -0.73 -24.77 27.04
C TYR A 80 -2.08 -24.73 27.76
N ILE A 81 -3.18 -24.47 27.02
CA ILE A 81 -4.55 -24.47 27.57
C ILE A 81 -4.97 -25.88 27.99
N ASP A 82 -4.67 -26.88 27.17
CA ASP A 82 -5.01 -28.29 27.44
C ASP A 82 -4.21 -28.82 28.65
N GLU A 83 -2.93 -28.47 28.78
CA GLU A 83 -2.07 -28.85 29.89
C GLU A 83 -2.40 -28.11 31.19
N ASN A 84 -2.90 -26.87 31.09
CA ASN A 84 -3.16 -26.00 32.24
C ASN A 84 -4.55 -25.34 32.16
N PRO A 85 -5.66 -26.11 32.20
CA PRO A 85 -7.02 -25.58 32.03
C PRO A 85 -7.40 -24.55 33.12
N SER A 86 -6.76 -24.61 34.28
CA SER A 86 -6.92 -23.68 35.40
C SER A 86 -6.44 -22.25 35.09
N THR A 87 -5.51 -22.08 34.14
CA THR A 87 -4.93 -20.77 33.81
C THR A 87 -5.89 -19.86 33.03
N VAL A 88 -6.89 -20.44 32.35
CA VAL A 88 -7.93 -19.70 31.64
C VAL A 88 -8.95 -19.08 32.62
N LEU A 89 -9.12 -19.66 33.82
CA LEU A 89 -10.10 -19.25 34.81
C LEU A 89 -9.72 -17.99 35.60
N GLU A 90 -8.42 -17.68 35.74
CA GLU A 90 -7.96 -16.45 36.44
C GLU A 90 -8.25 -15.17 35.63
N GLN A 91 -8.22 -15.24 34.29
CA GLN A 91 -8.47 -14.07 33.43
C GLN A 91 -9.97 -13.69 33.34
N VAL A 92 -10.88 -14.62 33.66
CA VAL A 92 -12.34 -14.36 33.67
C VAL A 92 -12.83 -13.85 35.03
N HIS A 93 -12.01 -13.98 36.09
CA HIS A 93 -12.37 -13.55 37.45
C HIS A 93 -11.78 -12.19 37.89
N MET A 94 -10.99 -11.50 37.07
CA MET A 94 -10.63 -10.11 37.36
C MET A 94 -11.73 -9.15 36.87
N LYS A 95 -12.58 -8.74 37.80
CA LYS A 95 -13.56 -7.66 37.71
C LYS A 95 -12.95 -6.36 38.24
#